data_AF-A0A7X3MPA1-F1
#
_entry.id   AF-A0A7X3MPA1-F1
#
_cell.length_a   1.000
_cell.length_b   1.000
_cell.length_c   1.000
_cell.angle_alpha   90.00
_cell.angle_beta   90.00
_cell.angle_gamma   90.00
#
_symmetry.space_group_name_H-M   'P 1'
#
loop_
_entity.id
_entity.type
_entity.pdbx_description
1 polymer ?
#
loop_
_entity_poly.entity_id
_entity_poly.type
_entity_poly.pdbx_seq_one_letter_code
_entity_poly.pdbx_strand_id
1 'polypeptide(L)'
;MTRCSLSRLLLIPAFAGLAACSDPQEQSSAVRILGGDPETGQALIQSYGCGTCHTIEGVRGARGKVGPQLAGYAQQHLLAGFLPNTPRNLIAWLMDPVALKPQTGMPSQGVTEIEARHMAAYLYSRGRDELQVYPDDPALPLRGPNGHTVEIPDSTALPLSETDPRTRRIVPDPDASPRPGS
;
A
#
# COMPACT_ATOMS: atom_id res chain seq x y z
N MET A 1 -34.24 -10.66 -77.40
CA MET A 1 -33.98 -9.30 -76.87
C MET A 1 -34.99 -9.01 -75.77
N THR A 2 -34.64 -9.28 -74.51
CA THR A 2 -35.42 -8.82 -73.34
C THR A 2 -34.52 -8.91 -72.12
N ARG A 3 -34.23 -7.74 -71.54
CA ARG A 3 -33.41 -7.55 -70.35
C ARG A 3 -34.33 -7.69 -69.13
N CYS A 4 -33.96 -8.49 -68.14
CA CYS A 4 -34.56 -8.45 -66.81
C CYS A 4 -33.44 -8.64 -65.79
N SER A 5 -32.70 -7.56 -65.53
CA SER A 5 -31.65 -7.56 -64.52
C SER A 5 -32.32 -7.31 -63.17
N LEU A 6 -32.62 -8.38 -62.43
CA LEU A 6 -33.00 -8.28 -61.02
C LEU A 6 -31.80 -7.71 -60.26
N SER A 7 -31.89 -6.44 -59.92
CA SER A 7 -30.99 -5.77 -59.01
C SER A 7 -31.06 -6.48 -57.66
N ARG A 8 -30.06 -7.30 -57.34
CA ARG A 8 -29.88 -7.85 -56.00
C ARG A 8 -29.52 -6.68 -55.09
N LEU A 9 -30.50 -6.18 -54.36
CA LEU A 9 -30.27 -5.29 -53.23
C LEU A 9 -29.44 -6.08 -52.19
N LEU A 10 -28.13 -5.94 -52.25
CA LEU A 10 -27.23 -6.35 -51.18
C LEU A 10 -27.51 -5.41 -50.01
N LEU A 11 -28.33 -5.88 -49.07
CA LEU A 11 -28.47 -5.28 -47.76
C LEU A 11 -27.13 -5.50 -47.04
N ILE A 12 -26.21 -4.56 -47.16
CA ILE A 12 -24.99 -4.53 -46.37
C ILE A 12 -25.43 -4.17 -44.95
N PRO A 13 -25.35 -5.06 -43.95
CA PRO A 13 -25.54 -4.63 -42.58
C PRO A 13 -24.37 -3.71 -42.27
N ALA A 14 -24.67 -2.42 -42.14
CA ALA A 14 -23.77 -1.45 -41.53
C ALA A 14 -23.63 -1.85 -40.05
N PHE A 15 -22.77 -2.84 -39.78
CA PHE A 15 -22.17 -3.02 -38.46
C PHE A 15 -21.30 -1.80 -38.25
N ALA A 16 -21.93 -0.73 -37.75
CA ALA A 16 -21.25 0.43 -37.22
C ALA A 16 -20.31 -0.10 -36.13
N GLY A 17 -19.03 -0.15 -36.46
CA GLY A 17 -17.98 -0.47 -35.52
C GLY A 17 -18.06 0.53 -34.38
N LEU A 18 -18.50 0.05 -33.22
CA LEU A 18 -18.05 0.61 -31.97
C LEU A 18 -16.54 0.39 -31.94
N ALA A 19 -15.81 1.38 -32.45
CA ALA A 19 -14.43 1.60 -32.08
C ALA A 19 -14.44 1.81 -30.57
N ALA A 20 -14.37 0.70 -29.82
CA ALA A 20 -13.97 0.71 -28.44
C ALA A 20 -12.56 1.29 -28.45
N CYS A 21 -12.46 2.58 -28.16
CA CYS A 21 -11.22 3.15 -27.67
C CYS A 21 -10.93 2.41 -26.36
N SER A 22 -10.18 1.32 -26.44
CA SER A 22 -9.47 0.81 -25.28
C SER A 22 -8.47 1.88 -24.94
N ASP A 23 -8.79 2.73 -23.97
CA ASP A 23 -7.78 3.60 -23.36
C ASP A 23 -6.62 2.69 -22.92
N PRO A 24 -5.38 2.92 -23.37
CA PRO A 24 -4.21 2.18 -22.87
C PRO A 24 -3.92 2.48 -21.38
N GLN A 25 -4.83 3.15 -20.67
CA GLN A 25 -4.68 3.57 -19.28
C GLN A 25 -5.29 2.58 -18.28
N GLU A 26 -5.36 1.31 -18.65
CA GLU A 26 -5.34 0.16 -17.71
C GLU A 26 -3.88 -0.25 -17.41
N GLN A 27 -2.94 0.69 -17.48
CA GLN A 27 -1.55 0.47 -17.06
C GLN A 27 -1.39 0.74 -15.57
N SER A 28 -1.78 -0.27 -14.80
CA SER A 28 -1.22 -0.65 -13.50
C SER A 28 -0.95 0.50 -12.54
N SER A 29 -1.88 0.70 -11.61
CA SER A 29 -1.74 1.49 -10.37
C SER A 29 -0.72 0.87 -9.40
N ALA A 30 0.45 0.45 -9.89
CA ALA A 30 1.55 0.05 -9.04
C ALA A 30 2.02 1.26 -8.22
N VAL A 31 2.16 1.08 -6.90
CA VAL A 31 2.82 2.07 -6.04
C VAL A 31 4.22 2.34 -6.61
N ARG A 32 4.39 3.51 -7.25
CA ARG A 32 5.69 3.95 -7.74
C ARG A 32 6.35 4.73 -6.62
N ILE A 33 7.45 4.20 -6.10
CA ILE A 33 8.31 4.92 -5.16
C ILE A 33 9.25 5.78 -5.99
N LEU A 34 9.19 7.10 -5.84
CA LEU A 34 10.08 8.00 -6.56
C LEU A 34 11.54 7.69 -6.22
N GLY A 35 12.36 7.60 -7.28
CA GLY A 35 13.77 7.21 -7.19
C GLY A 35 13.99 5.74 -6.85
N GLY A 36 12.94 4.93 -6.75
CA GLY A 36 13.02 3.49 -6.55
C GLY A 36 13.02 2.72 -7.87
N ASP A 37 13.88 1.71 -7.96
CA ASP A 37 13.95 0.76 -9.06
C ASP A 37 13.88 -0.65 -8.45
N PRO A 38 12.84 -1.45 -8.75
CA PRO A 38 12.62 -2.74 -8.10
C PRO A 38 13.69 -3.78 -8.47
N GLU A 39 14.29 -3.71 -9.65
CA GLU A 39 15.34 -4.65 -10.07
C GLU A 39 16.63 -4.42 -9.27
N THR A 40 17.04 -3.16 -9.16
CA THR A 40 18.13 -2.74 -8.26
C THR A 40 17.80 -3.09 -6.81
N GLY A 41 16.54 -2.89 -6.39
CA GLY A 41 16.06 -3.23 -5.05
C GLY A 41 16.21 -4.71 -4.71
N GLN A 42 15.88 -5.60 -5.65
CA GLN A 42 16.07 -7.05 -5.50
C GLN A 42 17.54 -7.41 -5.28
N ALA A 43 18.44 -6.81 -6.07
CA ALA A 43 19.87 -7.04 -5.97
C ALA A 43 20.42 -6.54 -4.62
N LEU A 44 19.98 -5.37 -4.16
CA LEU A 44 20.36 -4.81 -2.87
C LEU A 44 19.83 -5.66 -1.70
N ILE A 45 18.57 -6.11 -1.73
CA ILE A 45 18.02 -7.01 -0.71
C ILE A 45 18.85 -8.30 -0.61
N GLN A 46 19.34 -8.80 -1.74
CA GLN A 46 20.24 -9.93 -1.75
C GLN A 46 21.61 -9.60 -1.13
N SER A 47 22.23 -8.48 -1.53
CA SER A 47 23.58 -8.12 -1.10
C SER A 47 23.66 -7.77 0.39
N TYR A 48 22.63 -7.13 0.93
CA TYR A 48 22.51 -6.78 2.34
C TYR A 48 22.14 -7.98 3.25
N GLY A 49 21.96 -9.17 2.67
CA GLY A 49 21.73 -10.39 3.43
C GLY A 49 20.36 -10.50 4.08
N CYS A 50 19.35 -9.74 3.61
CA CYS A 50 17.99 -9.74 4.16
C CYS A 50 17.37 -11.15 4.15
N GLY A 51 17.77 -11.97 3.16
CA GLY A 51 17.35 -13.36 3.01
C GLY A 51 17.81 -14.33 4.10
N THR A 52 18.78 -13.93 4.95
CA THR A 52 19.21 -14.72 6.12
C THR A 52 18.09 -14.81 7.15
N CYS A 53 17.31 -13.73 7.30
CA CYS A 53 16.23 -13.66 8.28
C CYS A 53 14.85 -13.85 7.66
N HIS A 54 14.63 -13.37 6.43
CA HIS A 54 13.32 -13.37 5.78
C HIS A 54 13.25 -14.35 4.60
N THR A 55 12.06 -14.90 4.38
CA THR A 55 11.68 -15.51 3.11
C THR A 55 11.22 -14.40 2.16
N ILE A 56 11.86 -14.30 0.99
CA ILE A 56 11.59 -13.24 0.01
C ILE A 56 11.51 -13.85 -1.38
N GLU A 57 10.30 -13.87 -1.96
CA GLU A 57 10.06 -14.45 -3.28
C GLU A 57 10.80 -13.68 -4.37
N GLY A 58 11.56 -14.39 -5.20
CA GLY A 58 12.39 -13.80 -6.26
C GLY A 58 13.82 -13.49 -5.81
N VAL A 59 14.12 -13.40 -4.51
CA VAL A 59 15.50 -13.20 -4.04
C VAL A 59 16.18 -14.55 -3.85
N ARG A 60 17.22 -14.82 -4.64
CA ARG A 60 17.93 -16.10 -4.60
C ARG A 60 18.51 -16.36 -3.20
N GLY A 61 18.14 -17.50 -2.62
CA GLY A 61 18.62 -17.95 -1.32
C GLY A 61 17.88 -17.35 -0.11
N ALA A 62 16.94 -16.42 -0.31
CA ALA A 62 16.16 -15.80 0.76
C ALA A 62 15.09 -16.76 1.29
N ARG A 63 15.47 -17.59 2.25
CA ARG A 63 14.63 -18.63 2.88
C ARG A 63 14.66 -18.56 4.41
N GLY A 64 15.09 -17.43 4.96
CA GLY A 64 15.16 -17.19 6.39
C GLY A 64 13.77 -17.21 7.05
N LYS A 65 13.71 -17.64 8.31
CA LYS A 65 12.46 -17.74 9.08
C LYS A 65 12.53 -17.06 10.45
N VAL A 66 13.58 -16.28 10.68
CA VAL A 66 13.75 -15.50 11.92
C VAL A 66 12.80 -14.29 11.88
N GLY A 67 12.75 -13.61 10.73
CA GLY A 67 11.76 -12.57 10.44
C GLY A 67 10.53 -13.14 9.72
N PRO A 68 9.45 -12.35 9.62
CA PRO A 68 8.26 -12.74 8.88
C PRO A 68 8.55 -12.93 7.38
N GLN A 69 7.73 -13.74 6.71
CA GLN A 69 7.78 -13.86 5.26
C GLN A 69 7.33 -12.55 4.60
N LEU A 70 7.99 -12.15 3.52
CA LEU A 70 7.69 -10.90 2.80
C LEU A 70 6.90 -11.14 1.49
N ALA A 71 6.37 -12.35 1.30
CA ALA A 71 5.40 -12.61 0.24
C ALA A 71 4.17 -11.74 0.47
N GLY A 72 3.65 -11.12 -0.59
CA GLY A 72 2.49 -10.25 -0.49
C GLY A 72 2.72 -8.96 0.33
N TYR A 73 3.98 -8.51 0.51
CA TYR A 73 4.32 -7.38 1.38
C TYR A 73 3.44 -6.14 1.16
N ALA A 74 3.11 -5.81 -0.10
CA ALA A 74 2.30 -4.66 -0.42
C ALA A 74 0.96 -4.68 0.35
N GLN A 75 0.33 -5.85 0.49
CA GLN A 75 -0.98 -6.03 1.13
C GLN A 75 -0.95 -5.87 2.66
N GLN A 76 0.24 -5.76 3.25
CA GLN A 76 0.38 -5.56 4.69
C GLN A 76 -0.07 -4.14 5.05
N HIS A 77 -0.93 -4.02 6.04
CA HIS A 77 -1.39 -2.71 6.53
C HIS A 77 -0.39 -2.09 7.51
N LEU A 78 0.32 -2.94 8.26
CA LEU A 78 1.27 -2.53 9.29
C LEU A 78 2.68 -3.02 8.95
N LEU A 79 3.63 -2.09 8.96
CA LEU A 79 5.06 -2.33 8.96
C LEU A 79 5.52 -2.73 10.37
N ALA A 80 6.20 -3.87 10.46
CA ALA A 80 6.73 -4.43 11.71
C ALA A 80 5.69 -4.56 12.85
N GLY A 81 4.40 -4.60 12.48
CA GLY A 81 3.26 -4.73 13.38
C GLY A 81 2.90 -3.48 14.18
N PHE A 82 3.48 -2.31 13.89
CA PHE A 82 3.21 -1.09 14.70
C PHE A 82 3.13 0.22 13.93
N LEU A 83 3.76 0.33 12.76
CA LEU A 83 3.65 1.53 11.90
C LEU A 83 2.71 1.27 10.73
N PRO A 84 1.95 2.27 10.25
CA PRO A 84 1.30 2.17 8.94
C PRO A 84 2.31 1.79 7.85
N ASN A 85 1.96 0.85 6.98
CA ASN A 85 2.82 0.44 5.87
C ASN A 85 2.78 1.45 4.72
N THR A 86 3.48 2.57 4.91
CA THR A 86 3.71 3.58 3.87
C THR A 86 5.15 3.48 3.34
N PRO A 87 5.40 3.87 2.06
CA PRO A 87 6.75 3.92 1.52
C PRO A 87 7.72 4.70 2.40
N ARG A 88 7.27 5.84 2.93
CA ARG A 88 8.03 6.67 3.88
C ARG A 88 8.47 5.89 5.12
N ASN A 89 7.55 5.16 5.75
CA ASN A 89 7.85 4.38 6.95
C ASN A 89 8.75 3.19 6.65
N LEU A 90 8.54 2.51 5.51
CA LEU A 90 9.40 1.41 5.10
C LEU A 90 10.82 1.88 4.81
N ILE A 91 11.01 2.98 4.09
CA ILE A 91 12.33 3.56 3.82
C ILE A 91 13.05 3.85 5.15
N ALA A 92 12.36 4.52 6.08
CA ALA A 92 12.89 4.83 7.40
C ALA A 92 13.28 3.56 8.19
N TRP A 93 12.43 2.53 8.15
CA TRP A 93 12.68 1.24 8.81
C TRP A 93 13.85 0.47 8.20
N LEU A 94 14.04 0.51 6.88
CA LEU A 94 15.17 -0.14 6.22
C LEU A 94 16.51 0.52 6.58
N MET A 95 16.50 1.84 6.78
CA MET A 95 17.69 2.62 7.15
C MET A 95 18.07 2.41 8.63
N ASP A 96 17.13 2.58 9.56
CA ASP A 96 17.40 2.44 11.00
C ASP A 96 16.18 1.87 11.79
N PRO A 97 16.00 0.54 11.78
CA PRO A 97 14.89 -0.09 12.47
C PRO A 97 14.99 0.06 14.00
N VAL A 98 16.21 0.13 14.55
CA VAL A 98 16.44 0.28 16.01
C VAL A 98 16.05 1.68 16.49
N ALA A 99 16.24 2.72 15.67
CA ALA A 99 15.75 4.06 16.00
C ALA A 99 14.21 4.14 16.07
N LEU A 100 13.50 3.37 15.24
CA LEU A 100 12.02 3.35 15.23
C LEU A 100 11.44 2.39 16.27
N LYS A 101 12.12 1.27 16.55
CA LYS A 101 11.71 0.28 17.56
C LYS A 101 12.95 -0.28 18.26
N PRO A 102 13.38 0.30 19.40
CA PRO A 102 14.63 -0.09 20.07
C PRO A 102 14.76 -1.58 20.42
N GLN A 103 13.63 -2.27 20.64
CA GLN A 103 13.58 -3.70 20.97
C GLN A 103 13.41 -4.61 19.74
N THR A 104 13.56 -4.08 18.52
CA THR A 104 13.46 -4.89 17.30
C THR A 104 14.62 -5.89 17.19
N GLY A 105 14.33 -7.08 16.66
CA GLY A 105 15.36 -8.05 16.29
C GLY A 105 16.01 -7.78 14.93
N MET A 106 15.51 -6.81 14.15
CA MET A 106 16.08 -6.44 12.86
C MET A 106 17.22 -5.42 13.06
N PRO A 107 18.47 -5.72 12.69
CA PRO A 107 19.60 -4.81 12.87
C PRO A 107 19.59 -3.65 11.84
N SER A 108 20.25 -2.54 12.17
CA SER A 108 20.52 -1.46 11.22
C SER A 108 21.71 -1.84 10.33
N GLN A 109 21.43 -2.14 9.05
CA GLN A 109 22.41 -2.69 8.11
C GLN A 109 23.27 -1.62 7.39
N GLY A 110 23.06 -0.33 7.69
CA GLY A 110 23.73 0.77 7.01
C GLY A 110 23.19 1.03 5.60
N VAL A 111 21.91 0.76 5.36
CA VAL A 111 21.23 1.07 4.09
C VAL A 111 21.08 2.58 3.96
N THR A 112 21.51 3.16 2.84
CA THR A 112 21.28 4.57 2.53
C THR A 112 19.83 4.82 2.10
N GLU A 113 19.38 6.08 2.11
CA GLU A 113 18.02 6.40 1.68
C GLU A 113 17.74 5.99 0.22
N ILE A 114 18.70 6.19 -0.68
CA ILE A 114 18.57 5.83 -2.10
C ILE A 114 18.42 4.32 -2.26
N GLU A 115 19.27 3.55 -1.58
CA GLU A 115 19.17 2.09 -1.58
C GLU A 115 17.84 1.61 -0.98
N ALA A 116 17.42 2.22 0.13
CA ALA A 116 16.14 1.91 0.78
C ALA A 116 14.94 2.17 -0.16
N ARG A 117 14.99 3.22 -1.00
CA ARG A 117 13.95 3.48 -2.03
C ARG A 117 13.89 2.37 -3.07
N HIS A 118 15.03 1.89 -3.56
CA HIS A 118 15.08 0.75 -4.47
C HIS A 118 14.51 -0.53 -3.81
N MET A 119 14.96 -0.85 -2.60
CA MET A 119 14.48 -2.02 -1.85
C MET A 119 12.96 -1.93 -1.58
N ALA A 120 12.47 -0.76 -1.18
CA ALA A 120 11.05 -0.53 -0.96
C ALA A 120 10.25 -0.72 -2.27
N ALA A 121 10.76 -0.25 -3.41
CA ALA A 121 10.09 -0.42 -4.70
C ALA A 121 9.92 -1.91 -5.05
N TYR A 122 10.94 -2.72 -4.74
CA TYR A 122 10.84 -4.17 -4.90
C TYR A 122 9.80 -4.82 -3.97
N LEU A 123 9.78 -4.43 -2.70
CA LEU A 123 8.87 -5.00 -1.70
C LEU A 123 7.40 -4.64 -2.00
N TYR A 124 7.11 -3.40 -2.37
CA TYR A 124 5.77 -3.00 -2.83
C TYR A 124 5.38 -3.64 -4.17
N SER A 125 6.37 -4.12 -4.92
CA SER A 125 6.12 -4.93 -6.10
C SER A 125 5.63 -6.36 -5.76
N ARG A 126 5.66 -6.81 -4.49
CA ARG A 126 5.19 -8.14 -4.05
C ARG A 126 3.76 -8.03 -3.50
N GLY A 127 2.79 -8.73 -4.09
CA GLY A 127 1.39 -8.76 -3.61
C GLY A 127 0.42 -7.78 -4.29
N ARG A 128 0.66 -7.46 -5.57
CA ARG A 128 -0.16 -6.51 -6.31
C ARG A 128 -1.49 -7.11 -6.72
N ASP A 129 -2.55 -6.81 -5.97
CA ASP A 129 -3.88 -6.74 -6.56
C ASP A 129 -4.52 -5.35 -6.43
N GLU A 130 -4.15 -4.50 -5.47
CA GLU A 130 -4.63 -3.10 -5.42
C GLU A 130 -3.81 -2.32 -4.38
N LEU A 131 -3.06 -1.26 -4.74
CA LEU A 131 -2.54 -0.32 -3.73
C LEU A 131 -2.22 1.09 -4.25
N GLN A 132 -2.62 2.05 -3.43
CA GLN A 132 -2.59 3.50 -3.57
C GLN A 132 -1.18 4.08 -3.85
N VAL A 133 -1.09 4.98 -4.83
CA VAL A 133 0.12 5.82 -5.06
C VAL A 133 0.34 6.76 -3.87
N TYR A 134 1.50 6.68 -3.23
CA TYR A 134 1.88 7.55 -2.11
C TYR A 134 2.61 8.80 -2.64
N PRO A 135 2.23 10.03 -2.22
CA PRO A 135 2.90 11.26 -2.65
C PRO A 135 4.31 11.40 -2.05
N ASP A 136 5.16 12.21 -2.68
CA ASP A 136 6.52 12.47 -2.19
C ASP A 136 6.50 13.25 -0.87
N ASP A 137 6.83 12.57 0.22
CA ASP A 137 7.07 13.17 1.52
C ASP A 137 8.58 13.20 1.84
N PRO A 138 9.06 14.20 2.61
CA PRO A 138 10.43 14.21 3.10
C PRO A 138 10.72 13.00 3.99
N ALA A 139 11.96 12.49 3.93
CA ALA A 139 12.40 11.37 4.76
C ALA A 139 12.05 11.61 6.25
N LEU A 140 11.66 10.55 6.96
CA LEU A 140 11.51 10.67 8.42
C LEU A 140 12.87 11.02 9.01
N PRO A 141 12.97 12.06 9.86
CA PRO A 141 14.19 12.34 10.59
C PRO A 141 14.48 11.20 11.59
N LEU A 142 15.27 10.22 11.16
CA LEU A 142 15.64 9.06 11.99
C LEU A 142 16.51 9.45 13.20
N ARG A 143 17.29 10.52 13.05
CA ARG A 143 18.12 11.10 14.11
C ARG A 143 18.21 12.61 13.92
N GLY A 144 17.80 13.40 14.91
CA GLY A 144 18.04 14.84 14.90
C GLY A 144 19.54 15.15 14.91
N PRO A 145 19.98 16.35 14.48
CA PRO A 145 21.39 16.75 14.48
C PRO A 145 22.07 16.65 15.87
N ASN A 146 21.29 16.56 16.94
CA ASN A 146 21.76 16.46 18.33
C ASN A 146 21.49 15.09 18.99
N GLY A 147 21.09 14.06 18.23
CA GLY A 147 20.86 12.71 18.80
C GLY A 147 19.57 12.52 19.60
N HIS A 148 18.65 13.50 19.58
CA HIS A 148 17.31 13.32 20.16
C HIS A 148 16.43 12.47 19.24
N THR A 149 15.86 11.40 19.80
CA THR A 149 14.85 10.55 19.17
C THR A 149 13.63 11.39 18.82
N VAL A 150 13.11 11.24 17.60
CA VAL A 150 11.80 11.79 17.27
C VAL A 150 10.75 10.96 17.98
N GLU A 151 10.03 11.59 18.90
CA GLU A 151 8.88 10.98 19.54
C GLU A 151 7.83 10.68 18.47
N ILE A 152 7.69 9.40 18.13
CA ILE A 152 6.49 8.89 17.46
C ILE A 152 5.36 9.17 18.47
N PRO A 153 4.32 9.97 18.12
CA PRO A 153 3.19 10.19 19.00
C PRO A 153 2.68 8.83 19.45
N ASP A 154 2.62 8.64 20.76
CA ASP A 154 2.12 7.40 21.32
C ASP A 154 0.73 7.13 20.72
N SER A 155 0.55 5.97 20.10
CA SER A 155 -0.75 5.53 19.60
C SER A 155 -1.81 5.43 20.72
N THR A 156 -1.39 5.50 21.99
CA THR A 156 -2.30 5.62 23.15
C THR A 156 -2.71 7.06 23.48
N ALA A 157 -2.10 8.07 22.83
CA ALA A 157 -2.36 9.50 23.06
C ALA A 157 -3.16 10.16 21.94
N LEU A 158 -3.86 9.40 21.11
CA LEU A 158 -5.08 9.94 20.50
C LEU A 158 -6.04 10.22 21.67
N PRO A 159 -6.60 11.43 21.84
CA PRO A 159 -7.75 11.56 22.72
C PRO A 159 -8.73 10.52 22.21
N LEU A 160 -9.23 9.66 23.11
CA LEU A 160 -10.32 8.76 22.80
C LEU A 160 -11.34 9.60 22.05
N SER A 161 -11.46 9.38 20.74
CA SER A 161 -12.61 9.85 19.99
C SER A 161 -13.76 9.41 20.85
N GLU A 162 -14.53 10.35 21.38
CA GLU A 162 -15.73 10.04 22.16
C GLU A 162 -16.54 9.08 21.32
N THR A 163 -16.40 7.79 21.61
CA THR A 163 -17.28 6.75 21.12
C THR A 163 -18.52 6.88 21.97
N ASP A 164 -19.25 7.97 21.75
CA ASP A 164 -20.67 7.99 22.05
C ASP A 164 -21.31 7.01 21.07
N PRO A 165 -21.81 5.86 21.53
CA PRO A 165 -22.50 4.95 20.64
C PRO A 165 -23.72 5.69 20.08
N ARG A 166 -23.81 5.82 18.75
CA ARG A 166 -25.00 6.32 18.03
C ARG A 166 -26.21 5.36 18.14
N THR A 167 -26.44 4.78 19.30
CA THR A 167 -27.68 4.12 19.67
C THR A 167 -28.31 4.97 20.76
N ARG A 168 -29.05 6.00 20.33
CA ARG A 168 -30.00 6.70 21.20
C ARG A 168 -31.00 5.63 21.69
N ARG A 169 -30.77 5.10 22.90
CA ARG A 169 -31.75 4.28 23.60
C ARG A 169 -32.99 5.15 23.74
N ILE A 170 -34.06 4.80 23.03
CA ILE A 170 -35.37 5.41 23.21
C ILE A 170 -35.79 5.01 24.62
N VAL A 171 -35.54 5.89 25.59
CA VAL A 171 -36.13 5.82 26.92
C VAL A 171 -37.55 6.38 26.75
N PRO A 172 -38.61 5.61 27.06
CA PRO A 172 -39.95 6.16 27.11
C PRO A 172 -39.98 7.27 28.16
N ASP A 173 -40.47 8.44 27.79
CA ASP A 173 -40.67 9.56 28.70
C ASP A 173 -41.71 9.16 29.76
N PRO A 174 -41.34 9.07 31.06
CA PRO A 174 -42.27 8.69 32.12
C PRO A 174 -43.35 9.75 32.37
N ASP A 175 -43.19 10.97 31.86
CA ASP A 175 -44.12 12.09 32.08
C ASP A 175 -45.02 12.40 30.88
N ALA A 176 -45.01 11.55 29.84
CA ALA A 176 -45.92 11.67 28.70
C ALA A 176 -47.37 11.36 29.12
N SER A 177 -48.08 12.38 29.61
CA SER A 177 -49.52 12.29 29.90
C SER A 177 -50.30 12.00 28.61
N PRO A 178 -51.28 11.07 28.64
CA PRO A 178 -52.09 10.78 27.47
C PRO A 178 -52.90 12.01 27.07
N ARG A 179 -52.83 12.40 25.80
CA ARG A 179 -53.77 13.39 25.25
C ARG A 179 -55.16 12.76 25.21
N PRO A 180 -56.22 13.46 25.66
CA PRO A 180 -57.58 12.95 25.54
C PRO A 180 -57.96 12.86 24.06
N GLY A 181 -58.36 11.66 23.65
CA GLY A 181 -58.88 11.39 22.31
C GLY A 181 -60.27 11.98 22.12
N SER A 182 -60.50 12.49 20.92
CA SER A 182 -61.81 12.72 20.30
C SER A 182 -62.46 11.40 19.90
#